data_AF-A0AA43MA49-F1
#
_entry.id   AF-A0AA43MA49-F1
#
_cell.length_a   1.000
_cell.length_b   1.000
_cell.length_c   1.000
_cell.angle_alpha   90.00
_cell.angle_beta   90.00
_cell.angle_gamma   90.00
#
_symmetry.space_group_name_H-M   'P 1'
#
loop_
_entity.id
_entity.type
_entity.pdbx_description
1 polymer ?
#
loop_
_entity_poly.entity_id
_entity_poly.type
_entity_poly.pdbx_seq_one_letter_code
_entity_poly.pdbx_strand_id
1 'polypeptide(L)'
;MKRLLFIGTLLISNLSHAQVTSWENSPLNYNNSPLNYNNSSLNYNNSPYNYNNSQYNYNANNGVYDNSGNRIGYETQSPTGVTNVFDNNGNRIGYSPSKRQ
;
A
#
# COMPACT_ATOMS: atom_id res chain seq x y z
N MET A 1 -7.63 -2.87 48.13
CA MET A 1 -8.27 -1.92 47.19
C MET A 1 -7.34 -1.44 46.07
N LYS A 2 -6.04 -1.14 46.31
CA LYS A 2 -5.10 -0.68 45.25
C LYS A 2 -4.72 -1.75 44.19
N ARG A 3 -4.71 -3.04 44.56
CA ARG A 3 -4.36 -4.15 43.64
C ARG A 3 -5.48 -4.53 42.66
N LEU A 4 -6.74 -4.30 43.03
CA LEU A 4 -7.90 -4.57 42.16
C LEU A 4 -8.00 -3.54 41.03
N LEU A 5 -7.61 -2.30 41.28
CA LEU A 5 -7.55 -1.23 40.27
C LEU A 5 -6.53 -1.51 39.17
N PHE A 6 -5.44 -2.24 39.47
CA PHE A 6 -4.38 -2.56 38.52
C PHE A 6 -4.75 -3.69 37.53
N ILE A 7 -5.64 -4.59 37.93
CA ILE A 7 -6.11 -5.69 37.07
C ILE A 7 -7.19 -5.18 36.10
N GLY A 8 -8.02 -4.22 36.54
CA GLY A 8 -9.05 -3.60 35.70
C GLY A 8 -8.48 -2.82 34.51
N THR A 9 -7.33 -2.17 34.66
CA THR A 9 -6.70 -1.37 33.58
C THR A 9 -6.06 -2.22 32.48
N LEU A 10 -5.60 -3.44 32.79
CA LEU A 10 -5.02 -4.36 31.79
C LEU A 10 -6.08 -4.96 30.84
N LEU A 11 -7.35 -5.04 31.27
CA LEU A 11 -8.42 -5.62 30.45
C LEU A 11 -8.96 -4.65 29.39
N ILE A 12 -8.73 -3.34 29.55
CA ILE A 12 -9.26 -2.28 28.66
C ILE A 12 -8.29 -1.95 27.52
N SER A 13 -7.01 -2.38 27.60
CA SER A 13 -5.98 -2.05 26.61
C SER A 13 -6.11 -2.80 25.27
N ASN A 14 -7.11 -3.65 25.07
CA ASN A 14 -7.25 -4.49 23.87
C ASN A 14 -8.14 -3.89 22.76
N LEU A 15 -8.56 -2.62 22.85
CA LEU A 15 -9.45 -1.98 21.86
C LEU A 15 -8.74 -1.00 20.93
N SER A 16 -7.44 -1.16 20.67
CA SER A 16 -6.74 -0.38 19.65
C SER A 16 -7.13 -0.84 18.24
N HIS A 17 -8.21 -0.26 17.69
CA HIS A 17 -8.62 -0.42 16.30
C HIS A 17 -7.75 0.50 15.42
N ALA A 18 -6.51 0.10 15.14
CA ALA A 18 -5.57 0.87 14.33
C ALA A 18 -5.83 0.76 12.81
N GLN A 19 -6.99 0.26 12.38
CA GLN A 19 -7.32 0.02 10.98
C GLN A 19 -8.52 0.87 10.61
N VAL A 20 -8.32 1.90 9.79
CA VAL A 20 -9.42 2.66 9.20
C VAL A 20 -10.04 1.79 8.10
N THR A 21 -10.87 0.82 8.49
CA THR A 21 -11.58 -0.10 7.59
C THR A 21 -12.88 0.52 7.07
N SER A 22 -12.83 1.78 6.63
CA SER A 22 -13.97 2.33 5.89
C SER A 22 -14.05 1.65 4.52
N TRP A 23 -15.26 1.58 3.96
CA TRP A 23 -15.43 1.02 2.61
C TRP A 23 -14.57 1.76 1.58
N GLU A 24 -14.38 3.05 1.77
CA GLU A 24 -13.55 3.92 0.92
C GLU A 24 -12.08 3.53 0.90
N ASN A 25 -11.57 2.94 2.00
CA ASN A 25 -10.18 2.50 2.11
C ASN A 25 -9.97 1.02 1.77
N SER A 26 -11.06 0.25 1.72
CA SER A 26 -11.04 -1.21 1.53
C SER A 26 -10.43 -1.62 0.18
N PRO A 27 -9.67 -2.72 0.10
CA PRO A 27 -9.16 -3.25 -1.17
C PRO A 27 -10.29 -3.83 -2.04
N LEU A 28 -11.44 -4.13 -1.42
CA LEU A 28 -12.64 -4.60 -2.10
C LEU A 28 -13.39 -3.47 -2.80
N ASN A 29 -13.10 -2.21 -2.44
CA ASN A 29 -13.60 -1.07 -3.19
C ASN A 29 -12.98 -1.06 -4.58
N TYR A 30 -13.81 -1.02 -5.63
CA TYR A 30 -13.32 -1.06 -7.00
C TYR A 30 -12.31 0.06 -7.32
N ASN A 31 -12.40 1.22 -6.68
CA ASN A 31 -11.41 2.29 -6.89
C ASN A 31 -10.01 1.93 -6.37
N ASN A 32 -9.91 1.06 -5.36
CA ASN A 32 -8.67 0.61 -4.74
C ASN A 32 -8.22 -0.77 -5.24
N SER A 33 -9.14 -1.53 -5.81
CA SER A 33 -8.95 -2.94 -6.16
C SER A 33 -7.91 -3.11 -7.27
N PRO A 34 -7.08 -4.17 -7.23
CA PRO A 34 -6.21 -4.54 -8.36
C PRO A 34 -6.98 -4.94 -9.62
N LEU A 35 -8.28 -5.26 -9.51
CA LEU A 35 -9.14 -5.60 -10.65
C LEU A 35 -9.55 -4.37 -11.47
N ASN A 36 -9.39 -3.17 -10.91
CA ASN A 36 -9.54 -1.94 -11.67
C ASN A 36 -8.33 -1.77 -12.58
N TYR A 37 -8.57 -1.61 -13.87
CA TYR A 37 -7.51 -1.49 -14.87
C TYR A 37 -6.48 -0.41 -14.52
N ASN A 38 -6.89 0.72 -13.93
CA ASN A 38 -5.97 1.78 -13.54
C ASN A 38 -5.01 1.39 -12.39
N ASN A 39 -5.34 0.36 -11.62
CA ASN A 39 -4.52 -0.19 -10.53
C ASN A 39 -3.86 -1.52 -10.90
N SER A 40 -4.24 -2.11 -12.04
CA SER A 40 -3.79 -3.43 -12.47
C SER A 40 -2.40 -3.37 -13.08
N SER A 41 -1.63 -4.44 -12.92
CA SER A 41 -0.33 -4.64 -13.59
C SER A 41 -0.44 -4.76 -15.11
N LEU A 42 -1.64 -5.06 -15.63
CA LEU A 42 -1.93 -5.13 -17.06
C LEU A 42 -1.99 -3.73 -17.72
N ASN A 43 -2.05 -2.66 -16.93
CA ASN A 43 -1.93 -1.31 -17.45
C ASN A 43 -0.44 -0.97 -17.65
N TYR A 44 -0.09 -0.53 -18.84
CA TYR A 44 1.30 -0.21 -19.18
C TYR A 44 1.91 0.83 -18.23
N ASN A 45 1.14 1.80 -17.72
CA ASN A 45 1.64 2.77 -16.74
C ASN A 45 2.06 2.14 -15.41
N ASN A 46 1.50 0.97 -15.09
CA ASN A 46 1.82 0.18 -13.90
C ASN A 46 2.85 -0.92 -14.17
N SER A 47 3.15 -1.19 -15.44
CA SER A 47 3.98 -2.31 -15.86
C SER A 47 5.45 -2.08 -15.53
N PRO A 48 6.22 -3.11 -15.16
CA PRO A 48 7.67 -3.01 -14.99
C PRO A 48 8.40 -2.79 -16.32
N TYR A 49 7.73 -3.05 -17.45
CA TYR A 49 8.25 -2.80 -18.79
C TYR A 49 8.15 -1.33 -19.21
N ASN A 50 7.38 -0.51 -18.48
CA ASN A 50 7.46 0.93 -18.65
C ASN A 50 8.83 1.40 -18.14
N TYR A 51 9.57 2.10 -19.00
CA TYR A 51 10.93 2.54 -18.70
C TYR A 51 11.02 3.37 -17.41
N ASN A 52 9.99 4.15 -17.07
CA ASN A 52 9.95 4.93 -15.83
C ASN A 52 9.84 4.06 -14.57
N ASN A 53 9.30 2.85 -14.69
CA ASN A 53 9.14 1.88 -13.61
C ASN A 53 10.25 0.82 -13.58
N SER A 54 11.08 0.77 -14.62
CA SER A 54 12.07 -0.29 -14.78
C SER A 54 13.18 -0.18 -13.74
N GLN A 55 13.54 -1.32 -13.16
CA GLN A 55 14.71 -1.44 -12.27
C GLN A 55 16.05 -1.09 -12.97
N TYR A 56 16.07 -1.12 -14.31
CA TYR A 56 17.25 -0.79 -15.10
C TYR A 56 17.35 0.70 -15.45
N ASN A 57 16.33 1.49 -15.11
CA ASN A 57 16.37 2.94 -15.28
C ASN A 57 16.93 3.59 -14.02
N TYR A 58 18.21 3.96 -14.05
CA TYR A 58 18.88 4.63 -12.93
C TYR A 58 18.29 6.00 -12.57
N ASN A 59 17.49 6.60 -13.46
CA ASN A 59 16.78 7.86 -13.20
C ASN A 59 15.34 7.64 -12.71
N ALA A 60 14.91 6.40 -12.49
CA ALA A 60 13.58 6.10 -11.94
C ALA A 60 13.48 6.67 -10.52
N ASN A 61 12.46 7.50 -10.29
CA ASN A 61 12.23 8.20 -9.03
C ASN A 61 11.14 7.57 -8.16
N ASN A 62 10.63 6.41 -8.56
CA ASN A 62 9.51 5.71 -7.92
C ASN A 62 9.91 4.35 -7.33
N GLY A 63 11.20 4.06 -7.18
CA GLY A 63 11.67 2.80 -6.62
C GLY A 63 11.33 2.65 -5.14
N VAL A 64 11.00 1.42 -4.74
CA VAL A 64 10.85 1.02 -3.33
C VAL A 64 12.06 0.17 -2.97
N TYR A 65 12.69 0.47 -1.83
CA TYR A 65 13.95 -0.14 -1.39
C TYR A 65 13.81 -0.78 -0.03
N ASP A 66 14.55 -1.87 0.19
CA ASP A 66 14.72 -2.45 1.52
C ASP A 66 15.71 -1.62 2.38
N ASN A 67 15.89 -2.02 3.64
CA ASN A 67 16.80 -1.36 4.58
C ASN A 67 18.28 -1.48 4.20
N SER A 68 18.62 -2.35 3.25
CA SER A 68 19.98 -2.53 2.74
C SER A 68 20.22 -1.72 1.46
N GLY A 69 19.21 -0.99 0.96
CA GLY A 69 19.27 -0.21 -0.26
C GLY A 69 19.02 -1.01 -1.54
N ASN A 70 18.58 -2.28 -1.46
CA ASN A 70 18.19 -3.05 -2.63
C ASN A 70 16.80 -2.64 -3.09
N ARG A 71 16.62 -2.43 -4.39
CA ARG A 71 15.28 -2.16 -4.94
C ARG A 71 14.43 -3.43 -4.88
N ILE A 72 13.30 -3.35 -4.21
CA ILE A 72 12.33 -4.45 -4.08
C ILE A 72 11.08 -4.23 -4.92
N GLY A 73 10.86 -3.02 -5.44
CA GLY A 73 9.67 -2.70 -6.21
C GLY A 73 9.62 -1.26 -6.68
N TYR A 74 8.42 -0.80 -7.00
CA TYR A 74 8.13 0.57 -7.39
C TYR A 74 6.69 0.97 -7.12
N GLU A 75 6.47 2.27 -7.05
CA GLU A 75 5.16 2.85 -6.88
C GLU A 75 4.65 3.49 -8.18
N THR A 76 3.34 3.43 -8.40
CA THR A 76 2.67 4.20 -9.44
C THR A 76 1.40 4.84 -8.88
N GLN A 77 0.94 5.93 -9.48
CA GLN A 77 -0.29 6.58 -9.06
C GLN A 77 -1.35 6.45 -10.14
N SER A 78 -2.53 5.95 -9.75
CA SER A 78 -3.68 5.90 -10.63
C SER A 78 -4.27 7.31 -10.85
N PRO A 79 -5.04 7.53 -11.93
CA PRO A 79 -5.72 8.81 -12.15
C PRO A 79 -6.69 9.22 -11.03
N THR A 80 -7.14 8.26 -10.21
CA THR A 80 -8.01 8.51 -9.06
C THR A 80 -7.23 8.82 -7.77
N GLY A 81 -5.90 8.82 -7.83
CA GLY A 81 -5.00 9.14 -6.72
C GLY A 81 -4.58 7.96 -5.86
N VAL A 82 -4.96 6.72 -6.23
CA VAL A 82 -4.51 5.51 -5.53
C VAL A 82 -3.05 5.25 -5.85
N THR A 83 -2.21 5.18 -4.83
CA THR A 83 -0.83 4.73 -4.99
C THR A 83 -0.81 3.21 -5.00
N ASN A 84 -0.29 2.60 -6.04
CA ASN A 84 -0.08 1.17 -6.18
C ASN A 84 1.39 0.85 -5.94
N VAL A 85 1.68 -0.23 -5.22
CA VAL A 85 3.04 -0.72 -4.99
C VAL A 85 3.17 -2.06 -5.70
N PHE A 86 4.15 -2.16 -6.60
CA PHE A 86 4.46 -3.36 -7.36
C PHE A 86 5.84 -3.88 -6.96
N ASP A 87 6.03 -5.20 -6.99
CA ASP A 87 7.37 -5.78 -6.97
C ASP A 87 8.09 -5.52 -8.31
N ASN A 88 9.38 -5.85 -8.38
CA ASN A 88 10.16 -5.68 -9.62
C ASN A 88 9.66 -6.53 -10.81
N ASN A 89 8.81 -7.52 -10.57
CA ASN A 89 8.20 -8.39 -11.59
C ASN A 89 6.84 -7.85 -12.08
N GLY A 90 6.34 -6.75 -11.48
CA GLY A 90 5.06 -6.16 -11.83
C GLY A 90 3.86 -6.75 -11.09
N ASN A 91 4.06 -7.58 -10.06
CA ASN A 91 2.95 -8.02 -9.22
C ASN A 91 2.60 -6.94 -8.21
N ARG A 92 1.33 -6.60 -8.08
CA ARG A 92 0.90 -5.62 -7.08
C ARG A 92 0.97 -6.24 -5.68
N ILE A 93 1.79 -5.67 -4.82
CA ILE A 93 2.05 -6.15 -3.45
C ILE A 93 1.44 -5.25 -2.38
N GLY A 94 1.01 -4.04 -2.75
CA GLY A 94 0.41 -3.10 -1.81
C GLY A 94 -0.27 -1.92 -2.50
N TYR A 95 -0.96 -1.10 -1.70
CA TYR A 95 -1.54 0.16 -2.16
C TYR A 95 -1.86 1.10 -1.01
N SER A 96 -2.05 2.38 -1.34
CA SER A 96 -2.63 3.40 -0.49
C SER A 96 -3.85 4.01 -1.19
N PRO A 97 -5.03 4.06 -0.54
CA PRO A 97 -6.18 4.80 -1.05
C PRO A 97 -5.87 6.28 -1.30
N SER A 98 -6.63 6.90 -2.21
CA SER A 98 -6.50 8.33 -2.56
C SER A 98 -6.84 9.29 -1.42
N LYS A 99 -7.76 8.89 -0.53
CA LYS A 99 -8.12 9.63 0.68
C LYS A 99 -7.87 8.73 1.87
N ARG A 100 -7.02 9.17 2.81
CA ARG A 100 -6.92 8.57 4.14
C ARG A 100 -7.88 9.37 5.04
N GLN A 101 -8.99 8.75 5.43
CA GLN A 101 -9.90 9.32 6.43
C GLN A 101 -9.29 9.21 7.82
#